data_AF-A0A968ZL85-F1
#
_entry.id   AF-A0A968ZL85-F1
#
_cell.length_a   1.000
_cell.length_b   1.000
_cell.length_c   1.000
_cell.angle_alpha   90.00
_cell.angle_beta   90.00
_cell.angle_gamma   90.00
#
_symmetry.space_group_name_H-M   'P 1'
#
loop_
_entity.id
_entity.type
_entity.pdbx_description
1 polymer ?
#
loop_
_entity_poly.entity_id
_entity_poly.type
_entity_poly.pdbx_seq_one_letter_code
_entity_poly.pdbx_strand_id
1 'polypeptide(L)'
;MNRFPHFRCLFALALVVFAPFPLSAQLTQFKVTQEWIAEHLQPKRPRLIFTQEKEAVLRQQLRENPAVKIIYNNIKKRADEWLTAPPLTREMDGRRMLGTSREALRRTTTLAMLYSWSQARCRILR
;
A
#
# COMPACT_ATOMS: atom_id res chain seq x y z
N MET A 1 4.19 -40.63 71.46
CA MET A 1 3.09 -41.37 70.79
C MET A 1 2.21 -40.38 70.04
N ASN A 2 2.18 -40.51 68.70
CA ASN A 2 1.05 -40.34 67.74
C ASN A 2 0.08 -39.15 67.95
N ARG A 3 -0.26 -38.26 66.99
CA ARG A 3 -0.40 -38.35 65.52
C ARG A 3 -0.58 -36.92 64.94
N PHE A 4 -0.13 -36.72 63.71
CA PHE A 4 -0.12 -35.46 62.96
C PHE A 4 -1.52 -34.95 62.52
N PRO A 5 -1.67 -33.62 62.28
CA PRO A 5 -2.95 -32.92 62.04
C PRO A 5 -3.33 -32.88 60.56
N HIS A 6 -4.46 -33.48 60.18
CA HIS A 6 -4.94 -33.55 58.78
C HIS A 6 -5.95 -32.47 58.36
N PHE A 7 -6.21 -31.46 59.20
CA PHE A 7 -7.28 -30.47 58.91
C PHE A 7 -6.81 -29.15 58.29
N ARG A 8 -5.58 -29.06 57.78
CA ARG A 8 -5.11 -27.89 57.01
C ARG A 8 -5.10 -28.09 55.49
N CYS A 9 -5.46 -29.29 55.01
CA CYS A 9 -5.42 -29.61 53.57
C CYS A 9 -6.70 -29.29 52.78
N LEU A 10 -7.82 -28.95 53.41
CA LEU A 10 -9.07 -28.68 52.68
C LEU A 10 -9.22 -27.24 52.17
N PHE A 11 -8.33 -26.32 52.56
CA PHE A 11 -8.40 -24.91 52.12
C PHE A 11 -7.50 -24.55 50.93
N ALA A 12 -6.76 -25.52 50.37
CA ALA A 12 -5.79 -25.26 49.31
C ALA A 12 -6.29 -25.56 47.88
N LEU A 13 -7.45 -26.21 47.71
CA LEU A 13 -7.84 -26.76 46.40
C LEU A 13 -8.93 -25.97 45.65
N ALA A 14 -9.52 -24.93 46.25
CA ALA A 14 -10.60 -24.15 45.65
C ALA A 14 -10.17 -22.78 45.06
N LEU A 15 -8.87 -22.47 45.03
CA LEU A 15 -8.32 -21.18 44.58
C LEU A 15 -7.41 -21.31 43.35
N VAL A 16 -7.59 -22.38 42.56
CA VAL A 16 -6.79 -22.64 41.34
C VAL A 16 -7.62 -22.52 40.05
N VAL A 17 -8.96 -22.39 40.12
CA VAL A 17 -9.83 -22.39 38.92
C VAL A 17 -10.11 -20.99 38.37
N PHE A 18 -9.72 -19.91 39.07
CA PHE A 18 -9.88 -18.54 38.58
C PHE A 18 -8.53 -17.90 38.24
N ALA A 19 -7.72 -18.56 37.42
CA ALA A 19 -6.63 -17.88 36.74
C ALA A 19 -7.25 -17.07 35.58
N PRO A 20 -7.30 -15.72 35.64
CA PRO A 20 -7.60 -14.95 34.44
C PRO A 20 -6.46 -15.25 33.47
N PHE A 21 -6.74 -15.99 32.40
CA PHE A 21 -5.88 -16.00 31.23
C PHE A 21 -5.67 -14.53 30.87
N PRO A 22 -4.45 -13.97 30.99
CA PRO A 22 -4.21 -12.63 30.49
C PRO A 22 -4.24 -12.78 28.97
N LEU A 23 -5.43 -12.59 28.39
CA LEU A 23 -5.61 -12.36 26.98
C LEU A 23 -4.96 -11.01 26.67
N SER A 24 -3.64 -11.02 26.62
CA SER A 24 -2.80 -9.93 26.18
C SER A 24 -2.94 -9.87 24.67
N ALA A 25 -4.12 -9.44 24.19
CA ALA A 25 -4.26 -8.94 22.84
C ALA A 25 -3.56 -7.58 22.75
N GLN A 26 -2.23 -7.59 22.94
CA GLN A 26 -1.38 -6.48 22.53
C GLN A 26 -1.25 -6.60 21.01
N LEU A 27 -2.28 -6.14 20.29
CA LEU A 27 -2.07 -5.64 18.95
C LEU A 27 -1.05 -4.52 19.12
N THR A 28 0.20 -4.81 18.78
CA THR A 28 1.30 -3.85 18.86
C THR A 28 0.86 -2.58 18.13
N GLN A 29 0.75 -1.49 18.89
CA GLN A 29 0.50 -0.17 18.35
C GLN A 29 1.71 0.24 17.52
N PHE A 30 1.77 -0.24 16.28
CA PHE A 30 2.85 0.05 15.37
C PHE A 30 2.73 1.53 14.97
N LYS A 31 3.54 2.35 15.64
CA LYS A 31 3.65 3.78 15.34
C LYS A 31 4.64 3.93 14.20
N VAL A 32 4.13 4.25 13.01
CA VAL A 32 4.97 4.65 11.88
C VAL A 32 5.62 5.98 12.24
N THR A 33 6.90 5.97 12.63
CA THR A 33 7.69 7.19 12.83
C THR A 33 8.54 7.51 11.60
N GLN A 34 9.09 8.73 11.53
CA GLN A 34 9.89 9.16 10.38
C GLN A 34 11.19 8.36 10.27
N GLU A 35 11.80 8.03 11.41
CA GLU A 35 13.01 7.22 11.51
C GLU A 35 12.75 5.81 10.99
N TRP A 36 11.63 5.21 11.41
CA TRP A 36 11.23 3.88 10.95
C TRP A 36 11.03 3.85 9.42
N ILE A 37 10.39 4.88 8.85
CA ILE A 37 10.25 4.99 7.39
C ILE A 37 11.63 5.11 6.75
N ALA A 38 12.52 5.96 7.26
CA ALA A 38 13.85 6.16 6.67
C ALA A 38 14.67 4.86 6.62
N GLU A 39 14.56 4.02 7.66
CA GLU A 39 15.26 2.74 7.75
C GLU A 39 14.66 1.66 6.82
N HIS A 40 13.33 1.63 6.69
CA HIS A 40 12.64 0.54 5.96
C HIS A 40 12.24 0.90 4.53
N LEU A 41 12.40 2.17 4.13
CA LEU A 41 12.03 2.64 2.80
C LEU A 41 13.07 2.22 1.78
N GLN A 42 12.63 1.52 0.73
CA GLN A 42 13.49 1.16 -0.38
C GLN A 42 14.14 2.42 -0.99
N PRO A 43 15.46 2.45 -1.21
CA PRO A 43 16.14 3.65 -1.70
C PRO A 43 15.80 3.96 -3.16
N LYS A 44 15.54 2.92 -3.95
CA LYS A 44 15.26 3.01 -5.39
C LYS A 44 13.83 3.49 -5.63
N ARG A 45 13.66 4.41 -6.59
CA ARG A 45 12.36 4.87 -7.09
C ARG A 45 12.14 4.31 -8.51
N PRO A 46 10.89 4.10 -8.96
CA PRO A 46 9.62 4.18 -8.22
C PRO A 46 9.43 3.06 -7.17
N ARG A 47 8.55 3.31 -6.17
CA ARG A 47 8.34 2.43 -4.99
C ARG A 47 6.93 1.90 -4.81
N LEU A 48 5.95 2.55 -5.42
CA LEU A 48 4.53 2.28 -5.22
C LEU A 48 3.93 1.78 -6.54
N ILE A 49 3.25 0.62 -6.52
CA ILE A 49 2.66 -0.10 -7.66
C ILE A 49 3.72 -0.63 -8.65
N PHE A 50 4.71 0.19 -8.99
CA PHE A 50 5.85 -0.08 -9.86
C PHE A 50 7.15 -0.10 -9.08
N THR A 51 7.90 -1.19 -9.19
CA THR A 51 9.31 -1.29 -8.77
C THR A 51 10.20 -1.30 -10.02
N GLN A 52 11.49 -1.00 -9.87
CA GLN A 52 12.44 -1.02 -11.02
C GLN A 52 12.51 -2.40 -11.69
N GLU A 53 12.38 -3.47 -10.91
CA GLU A 53 12.36 -4.84 -11.42
C GLU A 53 11.14 -5.09 -12.32
N LYS A 54 9.95 -4.67 -11.86
CA LYS A 54 8.71 -4.77 -12.65
C LYS A 54 8.78 -3.92 -13.92
N GLU A 55 9.42 -2.75 -13.85
CA GLU A 55 9.65 -1.91 -15.02
C GLU A 55 10.52 -2.61 -16.07
N ALA A 56 11.58 -3.30 -15.66
CA ALA A 56 12.44 -4.07 -16.56
C ALA A 56 11.68 -5.21 -17.25
N VAL A 57 10.90 -5.98 -16.47
CA VAL A 57 10.05 -7.05 -16.99
C VAL A 57 9.03 -6.51 -18.01
N LEU A 58 8.37 -5.40 -17.68
CA LEU A 58 7.38 -4.81 -18.59
C LEU A 58 8.00 -4.26 -19.87
N ARG A 59 9.21 -3.68 -19.81
CA ARG A 59 9.95 -3.27 -21.02
C ARG A 59 10.28 -4.45 -21.92
N GLN A 60 10.65 -5.60 -21.33
CA GLN A 60 10.89 -6.82 -22.10
C GLN A 60 9.59 -7.30 -22.75
N GLN A 61 8.50 -7.39 -21.97
CA GLN A 61 7.19 -7.81 -22.46
C GLN A 61 6.64 -6.88 -23.56
N LEU A 62 6.93 -5.58 -23.54
CA LEU A 62 6.55 -4.66 -24.61
C LEU A 62 7.22 -4.96 -25.96
N ARG A 63 8.40 -5.59 -25.95
CA ARG A 63 9.12 -6.00 -27.17
C ARG A 63 8.65 -7.36 -27.67
N GLU A 64 8.40 -8.28 -26.74
CA GLU A 64 8.13 -9.69 -27.05
C GLU A 64 6.64 -9.98 -27.29
N ASN A 65 5.74 -9.29 -26.57
CA ASN A 65 4.33 -9.64 -26.53
C ASN A 65 3.45 -8.58 -27.25
N PRO A 66 2.80 -8.93 -28.38
CA PRO A 66 1.96 -8.00 -29.13
C PRO A 66 0.71 -7.56 -28.35
N ALA A 67 0.15 -8.41 -27.46
CA ALA A 67 -1.02 -8.04 -26.66
C ALA A 67 -0.69 -6.92 -25.66
N VAL A 68 0.49 -6.99 -25.04
CA VAL A 68 0.99 -5.94 -24.13
C VAL A 68 1.20 -4.63 -24.88
N LYS A 69 1.69 -4.69 -26.12
CA LYS A 69 1.86 -3.50 -26.98
C LYS A 69 0.52 -2.84 -27.32
N ILE A 70 -0.54 -3.61 -27.58
CA ILE A 70 -1.89 -3.08 -27.81
C ILE A 70 -2.40 -2.34 -26.57
N ILE A 71 -2.28 -2.97 -25.39
CA ILE A 71 -2.68 -2.36 -24.12
C ILE A 71 -1.92 -1.05 -23.89
N TYR A 72 -0.60 -1.07 -24.07
CA TYR A 72 0.25 0.11 -23.96
C TYR A 72 -0.21 1.24 -24.88
N ASN A 73 -0.46 0.96 -26.16
CA ASN A 73 -0.92 1.96 -27.12
C ASN A 73 -2.27 2.57 -26.71
N ASN A 74 -3.19 1.76 -26.18
CA ASN A 74 -4.48 2.24 -25.67
C ASN A 74 -4.35 3.12 -24.42
N ILE A 75 -3.36 2.85 -23.56
CA ILE A 75 -3.07 3.69 -22.39
C ILE A 75 -2.41 4.99 -22.86
N LYS A 76 -1.45 4.92 -23.77
CA LYS A 76 -0.76 6.07 -24.35
C LYS A 76 -1.74 7.03 -25.03
N LYS A 77 -2.65 6.51 -25.87
CA LYS A 77 -3.67 7.33 -26.54
C LYS A 77 -4.50 8.15 -25.55
N ARG A 78 -4.97 7.54 -24.46
CA ARG A 78 -5.74 8.24 -23.42
C ARG A 78 -4.91 9.29 -22.68
N ALA A 79 -3.63 9.01 -22.46
CA ALA A 79 -2.75 9.96 -21.82
C ALA A 79 -2.46 11.17 -22.72
N ASP A 80 -2.28 10.95 -24.02
CA ASP A 80 -2.12 12.03 -25.00
C ASP A 80 -3.38 12.92 -25.02
N GLU A 81 -4.57 12.34 -24.95
CA GLU A 81 -5.83 13.09 -24.80
C GLU A 81 -5.83 13.94 -23.51
N TRP A 82 -5.42 13.38 -22.36
CA TRP A 82 -5.39 14.10 -21.09
C TRP A 82 -4.35 15.22 -21.00
N LEU A 83 -3.25 15.14 -21.74
CA LEU A 83 -2.26 16.22 -21.79
C LEU A 83 -2.80 17.49 -22.46
N THR A 84 -3.76 17.32 -23.38
CA THR A 84 -4.44 18.43 -24.06
C THR A 84 -5.73 18.87 -23.37
N ALA A 85 -6.24 18.06 -22.44
CA ALA A 85 -7.45 18.36 -21.70
C ALA A 85 -7.20 19.46 -20.65
N PRO A 86 -8.21 20.27 -20.30
CA PRO A 86 -8.08 21.25 -19.23
C PRO A 86 -7.75 20.56 -17.89
N PRO A 87 -7.02 21.25 -17.00
CA PRO A 87 -6.81 20.80 -15.62
C PRO A 87 -8.13 20.57 -14.90
N LEU A 88 -8.16 19.57 -14.01
CA LEU A 88 -9.35 19.28 -13.22
C LEU A 88 -9.60 20.39 -12.20
N THR A 89 -10.83 20.89 -12.19
CA THR A 89 -11.32 21.86 -11.21
C THR A 89 -11.87 21.16 -9.98
N ARG A 90 -11.71 21.80 -8.82
CA ARG A 90 -12.26 21.30 -7.55
C ARG A 90 -13.77 21.52 -7.54
N GLU A 91 -14.54 20.50 -7.89
CA GLU A 91 -16.01 20.54 -7.90
C GLU A 91 -16.61 19.51 -6.93
N MET A 92 -17.40 19.99 -5.97
CA MET A 92 -18.11 19.14 -5.00
C MET A 92 -19.47 18.77 -5.57
N ASP A 93 -19.62 17.54 -6.06
CA ASP A 93 -20.93 17.00 -6.41
C ASP A 93 -21.46 16.11 -5.26
N GLY A 94 -22.58 16.51 -4.66
CA GLY A 94 -23.19 15.87 -3.50
C GLY A 94 -22.36 15.99 -2.21
N ARG A 95 -22.36 14.92 -1.39
CA ARG A 95 -21.71 14.93 -0.06
C ARG A 95 -20.18 14.81 -0.12
N ARG A 96 -19.62 14.30 -1.21
CA ARG A 96 -18.17 14.00 -1.33
C ARG A 96 -17.70 14.20 -2.77
N MET A 97 -16.50 14.75 -2.93
CA MET A 97 -15.78 14.93 -4.21
C MET A 97 -15.15 13.63 -4.74
N LEU A 98 -15.94 12.57 -4.91
CA LEU A 98 -15.38 11.28 -5.29
C LEU A 98 -15.08 11.16 -6.79
N GLY A 99 -15.87 11.80 -7.65
CA GLY A 99 -15.66 11.79 -9.11
C GLY A 99 -14.33 12.43 -9.48
N THR A 100 -14.19 13.72 -9.19
CA THR A 100 -12.98 14.51 -9.51
C THR A 100 -11.72 13.94 -8.85
N SER A 101 -11.80 13.49 -7.59
CA SER A 101 -10.64 12.91 -6.89
C SER A 101 -10.14 11.63 -7.56
N ARG A 102 -11.05 10.72 -7.94
CA ARG A 102 -10.68 9.49 -8.65
C ARG A 102 -10.12 9.78 -10.04
N GLU A 103 -10.72 10.72 -10.77
CA GLU A 103 -10.22 11.12 -12.08
C GLU A 103 -8.83 11.74 -11.97
N ALA A 104 -8.57 12.58 -10.96
CA ALA A 104 -7.25 13.14 -10.69
C ALA A 104 -6.22 12.04 -10.42
N LEU A 105 -6.55 11.08 -9.55
CA LEU A 105 -5.67 9.94 -9.27
C LEU A 105 -5.40 9.10 -10.52
N ARG A 106 -6.43 8.86 -11.34
CA ARG A 106 -6.31 8.10 -12.59
C ARG A 106 -5.39 8.81 -13.59
N ARG A 107 -5.60 10.10 -13.85
CA ARG A 107 -4.77 10.88 -14.77
C ARG A 107 -3.32 10.93 -14.30
N THR A 108 -3.09 11.31 -13.05
CA THR A 108 -1.73 11.46 -12.48
C THR A 108 -0.98 10.14 -12.44
N THR A 109 -1.60 9.06 -11.96
CA THR A 109 -0.95 7.74 -11.88
C THR A 109 -0.61 7.20 -13.28
N THR A 110 -1.52 7.33 -14.24
CA THR A 110 -1.29 6.85 -15.61
C THR A 110 -0.18 7.64 -16.29
N LEU A 111 -0.19 8.97 -16.17
CA LEU A 111 0.84 9.83 -16.74
C LEU A 111 2.21 9.53 -16.12
N ALA A 112 2.28 9.36 -14.80
CA ALA A 112 3.51 9.01 -14.10
C ALA A 112 4.06 7.64 -14.54
N MET A 113 3.18 6.66 -14.72
CA MET A 113 3.53 5.31 -15.19
C MET A 113 4.08 5.34 -16.62
N LEU A 114 3.41 6.04 -17.54
CA LEU A 114 3.89 6.21 -18.91
C LEU A 114 5.21 6.98 -18.98
N TYR A 115 5.40 7.97 -18.12
CA TYR A 115 6.67 8.69 -18.01
C TYR A 115 7.83 7.76 -17.62
N SER A 116 7.61 6.85 -16.65
CA SER A 116 8.63 5.85 -16.26
C SER A 116 8.95 4.88 -17.41
N TRP A 117 7.93 4.48 -18.17
CA TRP A 117 8.06 3.50 -19.25
C TRP A 117 8.72 4.06 -20.51
N SER A 118 8.32 5.25 -20.94
CA SER A 118 8.59 5.77 -22.28
C SER A 118 10.04 6.20 -22.55
N GLN A 119 10.93 6.18 -21.54
CA GLN A 119 12.35 6.56 -21.63
C GLN A 119 12.63 7.97 -22.23
N ALA A 120 11.59 8.68 -22.66
CA ALA A 120 11.57 10.11 -22.96
C ALA A 120 11.62 10.89 -21.64
N ARG A 121 12.71 10.71 -20.88
CA ARG A 121 13.13 11.71 -19.91
C ARG A 121 13.28 13.02 -20.68
N CYS A 122 12.52 14.03 -20.28
CA CYS A 122 12.59 15.39 -20.82
C CYS A 122 12.12 15.57 -22.27
N ARG A 123 10.81 15.77 -22.47
CA ARG A 123 10.31 16.73 -23.50
C ARG A 123 8.92 17.32 -23.26
N ILE A 124 8.29 17.07 -22.11
CA ILE A 124 6.88 17.46 -21.85
C ILE A 124 6.77 18.80 -21.08
N LEU A 125 7.90 19.39 -20.65
CA LEU A 125 7.94 20.69 -19.96
C LEU A 125 8.74 21.76 -20.74
N ARG A 126 8.79 21.69 -22.08
CA ARG A 126 9.39 22.73 -22.90
C ARG A 126 8.49 23.08 -24.06
#